data_AF-A0A7K3EN17-F1
#
_entry.id   AF-A0A7K3EN17-F1
#
_cell.length_a   1.000
_cell.length_b   1.000
_cell.length_c   1.000
_cell.angle_alpha   90.00
_cell.angle_beta   90.00
_cell.angle_gamma   90.00
#
_symmetry.space_group_name_H-M   'P 1'
#
loop_
_entity.id
_entity.type
_entity.pdbx_description
1 polymer ?
#
loop_
_entity_poly.entity_id
_entity_poly.type
_entity_poly.pdbx_seq_one_letter_code
_entity_poly.pdbx_strand_id
1 'polypeptide(L)'
;MPTTIHVAEASPEAAVLVDGAHLAAVGPYEELAAAHPGARLRRWPGILTPGLLNPYGPELLEQAYHPDPREADRLGTEPLFGERARALLDSSPSARGASARRGVQRMLAHGTVAVAGEL
;
A
#
# COMPACT_ATOMS: atom_id res chain seq x y z
N MET A 1 -6.23 3.37 -22.49
CA MET A 1 -6.90 4.43 -21.68
C MET A 1 -6.16 5.73 -21.93
N PRO A 2 -6.76 6.92 -21.80
CA PRO A 2 -5.99 8.15 -21.99
C PRO A 2 -4.92 8.26 -20.88
N THR A 3 -3.71 8.65 -21.28
CA THR A 3 -2.57 8.81 -20.38
C THR A 3 -2.84 9.90 -19.35
N THR A 4 -2.18 9.82 -18.20
CA THR A 4 -2.32 10.81 -17.12
C THR A 4 -0.93 11.26 -16.68
N ILE A 5 -0.70 12.56 -16.60
CA ILE A 5 0.50 13.16 -16.03
C ILE A 5 0.20 13.51 -14.58
N HIS A 6 1.01 13.00 -13.66
CA HIS A 6 0.94 13.30 -12.23
C HIS A 6 2.08 14.25 -11.85
N VAL A 7 1.74 15.33 -11.14
CA VAL A 7 2.70 16.28 -10.57
C VAL A 7 2.47 16.43 -9.07
N ALA A 8 3.52 16.74 -8.33
CA ALA A 8 3.51 16.91 -6.88
C ALA A 8 4.10 18.27 -6.48
N GLU A 9 3.47 18.99 -5.57
CA GLU A 9 3.91 20.32 -5.13
C GLU A 9 5.33 20.34 -4.55
N ALA A 10 5.70 19.32 -3.78
CA ALA A 10 7.03 19.17 -3.19
C ALA A 10 7.99 18.34 -4.06
N SER A 11 7.64 18.09 -5.32
CA SER A 11 8.53 17.50 -6.33
C SER A 11 8.37 18.21 -7.68
N PRO A 12 8.52 19.55 -7.73
CA PRO A 12 8.12 20.36 -8.88
C PRO A 12 8.93 20.08 -10.16
N GLU A 13 10.12 19.49 -10.03
CA GLU A 13 11.00 19.16 -11.15
C GLU A 13 10.64 17.82 -11.84
N ALA A 14 9.77 17.02 -11.21
CA ALA A 14 9.43 15.69 -11.69
C ALA A 14 7.92 15.49 -11.85
N ALA A 15 7.55 14.98 -13.01
CA ALA A 15 6.22 14.51 -13.35
C ALA A 15 6.28 13.04 -13.76
N VAL A 16 5.18 12.32 -13.52
CA VAL A 16 5.05 10.90 -13.83
C VAL A 16 3.94 10.70 -14.85
N LEU A 17 4.29 10.19 -16.03
CA LEU A 17 3.33 9.79 -17.05
C LEU A 17 2.89 8.34 -16.79
N VAL A 18 1.59 8.13 -16.69
CA VAL A 18 0.97 6.82 -16.49
C VAL A 18 0.14 6.45 -17.72
N ASP A 19 0.35 5.23 -18.21
CA ASP A 19 -0.49 4.59 -19.22
C ASP A 19 -1.04 3.26 -18.67
N GLY A 20 -2.33 3.26 -18.34
CA GLY A 20 -2.99 2.11 -17.72
C GLY A 20 -2.32 1.72 -16.40
N ALA A 21 -1.70 0.54 -16.37
CA ALA A 21 -1.02 -0.02 -15.20
C ALA A 21 0.50 0.25 -15.16
N HIS A 22 1.05 0.99 -16.12
CA HIS A 22 2.48 1.19 -16.26
C HIS A 22 2.87 2.66 -16.13
N LEU A 23 4.07 2.89 -15.59
CA LEU A 23 4.76 4.17 -15.68
C LEU A 23 5.39 4.23 -17.08
N ALA A 24 4.89 5.15 -17.92
CA ALA A 24 5.36 5.31 -19.28
C ALA A 24 6.60 6.21 -19.37
N ALA A 25 6.71 7.21 -18.50
CA ALA A 25 7.87 8.09 -18.39
C ALA A 25 7.91 8.82 -17.04
N VAL A 26 9.10 9.26 -16.63
CA VAL A 26 9.33 10.19 -15.53
C VAL A 26 10.26 11.28 -16.02
N GLY A 27 9.91 12.55 -15.81
CA GLY A 27 10.70 13.68 -16.30
C GLY A 27 10.04 15.03 -16.05
N PRO A 28 10.58 16.12 -16.61
CA PRO A 28 10.02 17.45 -16.43
C PRO A 28 8.58 17.55 -16.95
N TYR A 29 7.71 18.25 -16.22
CA TYR A 29 6.29 18.40 -16.59
C TYR A 29 6.11 18.96 -18.01
N GLU A 30 6.85 20.01 -18.37
CA GLU A 30 6.68 20.69 -19.66
C GLU A 30 7.04 19.78 -20.84
N GLU A 31 8.07 18.94 -20.70
CA GLU A 31 8.46 17.96 -21.74
C GLU A 31 7.39 16.90 -21.93
N LEU A 32 6.86 16.34 -20.83
CA LEU A 32 5.81 15.33 -20.87
C LEU A 32 4.49 15.91 -21.41
N ALA A 33 4.13 17.14 -21.03
CA ALA A 33 2.93 17.82 -21.49
C ALA A 33 2.99 18.12 -23.00
N ALA A 34 4.16 18.54 -23.49
CA ALA A 34 4.38 18.76 -24.92
C ALA A 34 4.31 17.46 -25.74
N ALA A 35 4.89 16.37 -25.24
CA ALA A 35 4.86 15.06 -25.89
C ALA A 35 3.47 14.39 -25.84
N HIS A 36 2.66 14.70 -24.81
CA HIS A 36 1.35 14.11 -24.59
C HIS A 36 0.27 15.19 -24.35
N PRO A 37 -0.08 16.00 -25.37
CA PRO A 37 -1.00 17.13 -25.21
C PRO A 37 -2.43 16.73 -24.81
N GLY A 38 -2.81 15.47 -25.02
CA GLY A 38 -4.10 14.91 -24.59
C GLY A 38 -4.09 14.25 -23.21
N ALA A 39 -2.95 14.21 -22.51
CA ALA A 39 -2.85 13.59 -21.21
C ALA A 39 -3.64 14.39 -20.16
N ARG A 40 -4.37 13.70 -19.30
CA ARG A 40 -5.02 14.35 -18.16
C ARG A 40 -3.97 14.76 -17.13
N LEU A 41 -4.06 15.97 -16.61
CA LEU A 41 -3.20 16.43 -15.53
C LEU A 41 -3.84 16.15 -14.16
N ARG A 42 -3.10 15.51 -13.26
CA ARG A 42 -3.48 15.34 -11.86
C ARG A 42 -2.41 15.95 -10.95
N ARG A 43 -2.85 16.84 -10.06
CA ARG A 43 -2.00 17.56 -9.11
C ARG A 43 -2.19 16.98 -7.71
N TRP A 44 -1.09 16.77 -7.00
CA TRP A 44 -1.10 16.23 -5.63
C TRP A 44 -0.37 17.19 -4.67
N PRO A 45 -0.87 17.34 -3.44
CA PRO A 45 -0.09 17.97 -2.38
C PRO A 45 1.08 17.05 -1.98
N GLY A 46 2.23 17.63 -1.65
CA GLY A 46 3.39 16.86 -1.16
C GLY A 46 4.25 16.22 -2.26
N ILE A 47 4.80 15.03 -1.98
CA ILE A 47 5.74 14.31 -2.85
C ILE A 47 5.08 13.08 -3.49
N LEU A 48 5.61 12.64 -4.64
CA LEU A 48 5.28 11.34 -5.24
C LEU A 48 6.44 10.37 -5.01
N THR A 49 6.15 9.22 -4.41
CA THR A 49 7.14 8.15 -4.19
C THR A 49 6.63 6.83 -4.76
N PRO A 50 7.53 5.88 -5.05
CA PRO A 50 7.13 4.49 -5.21
C PRO A 50 6.34 4.02 -3.97
N GLY A 51 5.40 3.09 -4.18
CA GLY A 51 4.74 2.42 -3.07
C GLY A 51 5.72 1.54 -2.29
N LEU A 52 5.45 1.33 -1.00
CA LEU A 52 6.33 0.59 -0.10
C LEU A 52 6.22 -0.92 -0.35
N LEU A 53 7.37 -1.60 -0.23
CA LEU A 53 7.48 -3.04 -0.11
C LEU A 53 7.67 -3.39 1.37
N ASN A 54 6.82 -4.26 1.91
CA ASN A 54 7.04 -4.84 3.23
C ASN A 54 7.68 -6.24 3.09
N PRO A 55 8.92 -6.45 3.56
CA PRO A 55 9.62 -7.70 3.34
C PRO A 55 9.17 -8.86 4.25
N TYR A 56 8.30 -8.58 5.24
CA TYR A 56 7.91 -9.55 6.29
C TYR A 56 6.47 -10.04 6.13
N GLY A 57 6.11 -10.45 4.91
CA GLY A 57 4.77 -10.94 4.58
C GLY A 57 4.33 -12.11 5.47
N PRO A 58 5.10 -13.21 5.59
CA PRO A 58 4.72 -14.36 6.41
C PRO A 58 4.51 -13.99 7.88
N GLU A 59 5.41 -13.19 8.46
CA GLU A 59 5.32 -12.76 9.85
C GLU A 59 4.07 -11.92 10.09
N LEU A 60 3.78 -10.97 9.19
CA LEU A 60 2.69 -10.03 9.38
C LEU A 60 1.33 -10.58 8.94
N LEU A 61 1.25 -11.50 7.98
CA LEU A 61 -0.01 -11.98 7.44
C LEU A 61 -0.41 -13.36 7.96
N GLU A 62 0.55 -14.17 8.44
CA GLU A 62 0.29 -15.55 8.85
C GLU A 62 0.64 -15.84 10.32
N GLN A 63 1.53 -15.06 10.91
CA GLN A 63 2.01 -15.28 12.28
C GLN A 63 1.51 -14.22 13.26
N ALA A 64 1.20 -13.02 12.78
CA ALA A 64 0.60 -11.95 13.56
C ALA A 64 -0.93 -12.02 13.58
N TYR A 65 -1.51 -11.72 14.75
CA TYR A 65 -2.95 -11.50 14.87
C TYR A 65 -3.23 -10.00 14.83
N HIS A 66 -3.98 -9.54 13.83
CA HIS A 66 -4.47 -8.18 13.72
C HIS A 66 -5.85 -8.10 14.38
N PRO A 67 -6.02 -7.40 15.52
CA PRO A 67 -7.29 -7.34 16.22
C PRO A 67 -8.42 -6.76 15.37
N ASP A 68 -9.64 -7.32 15.50
CA ASP A 68 -10.83 -6.63 14.99
C ASP A 68 -11.08 -5.36 15.83
N PRO A 69 -11.53 -4.24 15.25
CA PRO A 69 -11.88 -3.05 16.03
C PRO A 69 -12.85 -3.33 17.20
N ARG A 70 -13.72 -4.35 17.08
CA ARG A 70 -14.63 -4.78 18.15
C ARG A 70 -13.93 -5.46 19.33
N GLU A 71 -12.68 -5.87 19.16
CA GLU A 71 -11.87 -6.52 20.19
C GLU A 71 -10.90 -5.55 20.87
N ALA A 72 -10.88 -4.27 20.47
CA ALA A 72 -9.88 -3.29 20.89
C ALA A 72 -9.79 -3.15 22.42
N ASP A 73 -10.91 -3.17 23.13
CA ASP A 73 -10.93 -3.06 24.60
C ASP A 73 -10.22 -4.23 25.31
N ARG A 74 -10.13 -5.40 24.64
CA ARG A 74 -9.53 -6.62 25.20
C ARG A 74 -8.12 -6.88 24.68
N LEU A 75 -7.88 -6.58 23.41
CA LEU A 75 -6.66 -6.96 22.69
C LEU A 75 -5.77 -5.76 22.33
N GLY A 76 -6.27 -4.54 22.47
CA GLY A 76 -5.65 -3.35 21.91
C GLY A 76 -5.84 -3.27 20.39
N THR A 77 -5.21 -2.25 19.80
CA THR A 77 -5.27 -1.99 18.36
C THR A 77 -4.02 -2.43 17.61
N GLU A 78 -2.95 -2.78 18.32
CA GLU A 78 -1.69 -3.17 17.70
C GLU A 78 -1.67 -4.67 17.34
N PRO A 79 -0.92 -5.06 16.30
CA PRO A 79 -0.72 -6.47 15.98
C PRO A 79 -0.13 -7.23 17.17
N LEU A 80 -0.67 -8.41 17.43
CA LEU A 80 -0.17 -9.33 18.44
C LEU A 80 0.75 -10.36 17.77
N PHE A 81 1.77 -10.79 18.51
CA PHE A 81 2.77 -11.77 18.06
C PHE A 81 2.94 -12.92 19.05
N GLY A 82 3.72 -13.94 18.68
CA GLY A 82 4.07 -15.06 19.55
C GLY A 82 2.90 -16.01 19.87
N GLU A 83 2.95 -16.66 21.03
CA GLU A 83 1.98 -17.68 21.44
C GLU A 83 0.54 -17.15 21.49
N ARG A 84 0.37 -15.91 21.98
CA ARG A 84 -0.96 -15.28 22.05
C ARG A 84 -1.56 -15.09 20.67
N ALA A 85 -0.75 -14.67 19.69
CA ALA A 85 -1.20 -14.55 18.31
C ALA A 85 -1.55 -15.91 17.73
N ARG A 86 -0.71 -16.93 17.97
CA ARG A 86 -0.96 -18.30 17.50
C ARG A 86 -2.29 -18.85 18.01
N ALA A 87 -2.55 -18.73 19.31
CA ALA A 87 -3.80 -19.15 19.92
C ALA A 87 -5.04 -18.44 19.32
N LEU A 88 -4.93 -17.15 19.01
CA LEU A 88 -6.01 -16.39 18.37
C LEU A 88 -6.21 -16.80 16.91
N LEU A 89 -5.12 -17.01 16.17
CA LEU A 89 -5.16 -17.45 14.78
C LEU A 89 -5.73 -18.86 14.64
N ASP A 90 -5.54 -19.73 15.64
CA ASP A 90 -6.05 -21.11 15.65
C ASP A 90 -7.43 -21.23 16.32
N SER A 91 -8.00 -20.11 16.80
CA SER A 91 -9.32 -20.11 17.48
C SER A 91 -10.50 -20.47 16.57
N SER A 92 -10.35 -20.28 15.26
CA SER A 92 -11.33 -20.74 14.27
C SER A 92 -10.70 -20.88 12.88
N PRO A 93 -11.31 -21.68 11.97
CA PRO A 93 -10.81 -21.84 10.61
C PRO A 93 -10.72 -20.51 9.81
N SER A 94 -11.53 -19.50 10.15
CA SER A 94 -11.56 -18.21 9.45
C SER A 94 -10.69 -17.14 10.10
N ALA A 95 -10.17 -17.36 11.31
CA ALA A 95 -9.44 -16.35 12.08
C ALA A 95 -8.18 -15.86 11.34
N ARG A 96 -7.43 -16.76 10.70
CA ARG A 96 -6.24 -16.40 9.90
C ARG A 96 -6.58 -15.47 8.74
N GLY A 97 -7.56 -15.82 7.92
CA GLY A 97 -7.96 -15.00 6.78
C GLY A 97 -8.52 -13.63 7.20
N ALA A 98 -9.31 -13.59 8.28
CA ALA A 98 -9.82 -12.35 8.84
C ALA A 98 -8.70 -11.43 9.38
N SER A 99 -7.73 -12.01 10.09
CA SER A 99 -6.53 -11.32 10.57
C SER A 99 -5.70 -10.77 9.41
N ALA A 100 -5.35 -11.62 8.44
CA ALA A 100 -4.55 -11.23 7.28
C ALA A 100 -5.18 -10.08 6.49
N ARG A 101 -6.50 -10.11 6.28
CA ARG A 101 -7.23 -9.02 5.61
C ARG A 101 -7.06 -7.68 6.33
N ARG A 102 -7.17 -7.66 7.66
CA ARG A 102 -6.97 -6.45 8.46
C ARG A 102 -5.50 -6.00 8.41
N GLY A 103 -4.56 -6.94 8.42
CA GLY A 103 -3.14 -6.66 8.21
C GLY A 103 -2.85 -5.98 6.88
N VAL A 104 -3.37 -6.50 5.77
CA VAL A 104 -3.26 -5.89 4.44
C VAL A 104 -3.88 -4.49 4.41
N GLN A 105 -5.07 -4.32 4.99
CA GLN A 105 -5.73 -3.01 5.05
C GLN A 105 -4.90 -1.97 5.82
N ARG A 106 -4.31 -2.37 6.96
CA ARG A 106 -3.39 -1.52 7.72
C ARG A 106 -2.16 -1.15 6.91
N MET A 107 -1.53 -2.12 6.25
CA MET A 107 -0.34 -1.88 5.43
C MET A 107 -0.63 -0.95 4.25
N LEU A 108 -1.75 -1.15 3.57
CA LEU A 108 -2.18 -0.31 2.46
C LEU A 108 -2.44 1.14 2.90
N ALA A 109 -3.03 1.33 4.10
CA ALA A 109 -3.26 2.66 4.67
C ALA A 109 -1.96 3.44 4.94
N HIS A 110 -0.83 2.75 5.03
CA HIS A 110 0.50 3.34 5.22
C HIS A 110 1.36 3.30 3.95
N GLY A 111 0.74 3.08 2.77
CA GLY A 111 1.42 3.14 1.48
C GLY A 111 2.13 1.86 1.05
N THR A 112 1.93 0.74 1.75
CA THR A 112 2.44 -0.57 1.27
C THR A 112 1.62 -1.04 0.07
N VAL A 113 2.29 -1.37 -1.02
CA VAL A 113 1.69 -1.88 -2.26
C VAL A 113 2.19 -3.26 -2.65
N ALA A 114 3.24 -3.75 -1.99
CA ALA A 114 3.80 -5.07 -2.19
C ALA A 114 4.24 -5.68 -0.86
N VAL A 115 4.18 -7.01 -0.79
CA VAL A 115 4.74 -7.81 0.31
C VAL A 115 5.65 -8.88 -0.27
N ALA A 116 6.75 -9.19 0.43
CA ALA A 116 7.59 -10.34 0.12
C ALA A 116 7.36 -11.46 1.13
N GLY A 117 7.59 -12.70 0.70
CA GLY A 117 7.45 -13.89 1.54
C GLY A 117 7.79 -15.14 0.76
N GLU A 118 8.07 -16.21 1.49
CA GLU A 118 8.15 -17.56 0.90
C GLU A 118 6.74 -18.02 0.51
N LEU A 119 6.65 -18.80 -0.58
CA LEU A 119 5.43 -19.41 -1.08
C LEU A 119 5.25 -20.83 -0.54
#